data_AF-A0A974SG04-F1
#
_entry.id   AF-A0A974SG04-F1
#
_cell.length_a   1.000
_cell.length_b   1.000
_cell.length_c   1.000
_cell.angle_alpha   90.00
_cell.angle_beta   90.00
_cell.angle_gamma   90.00
#
_symmetry.space_group_name_H-M   'P 1'
#
loop_
_entity.id
_entity.type
_entity.pdbx_description
1 polymer ?
#
loop_
_entity_poly.entity_id
_entity_poly.type
_entity_poly.pdbx_seq_one_letter_code
_entity_poly.pdbx_strand_id
1 'polypeptide(L)' 'MPRLIKKYGYPCFEKALQQVEKQYHDMPEAFQGHFTFDEDGKAVQLRSPRETKQMIERFFASQYGH' A
#
# COMPACT_ATOMS: atom_id res chain seq x y z
N MET A 1 2.76 -4.24 -9.34
CA MET A 1 3.59 -5.24 -10.06
C MET A 1 2.91 -5.97 -11.24
N PRO A 2 1.57 -6.13 -11.35
CA PRO A 2 0.95 -6.94 -12.43
C PRO A 2 1.40 -6.58 -13.86
N ARG A 3 1.65 -5.30 -14.13
CA ARG A 3 2.16 -4.87 -15.44
C ARG A 3 3.56 -5.35 -15.77
N LEU A 4 4.44 -5.46 -14.78
CA LEU A 4 5.79 -5.97 -14.98
C LEU A 4 5.75 -7.47 -15.30
N ILE A 5 4.86 -8.21 -14.64
CA ILE A 5 4.59 -9.62 -14.94
C ILE A 5 4.06 -9.74 -16.37
N LYS A 6 3.03 -8.96 -16.75
CA LYS A 6 2.47 -8.97 -18.11
C LYS A 6 3.47 -8.58 -19.21
N LYS A 7 4.37 -7.63 -18.93
CA LYS A 7 5.33 -7.11 -19.93
C LYS A 7 6.57 -7.99 -20.10
N TYR A 8 7.09 -8.57 -19.01
CA TYR A 8 8.39 -9.23 -19.01
C TYR A 8 8.33 -10.73 -18.68
N GLY A 9 7.26 -11.20 -18.04
CA GLY A 9 7.05 -12.63 -17.77
C GLY A 9 8.05 -13.29 -16.83
N TYR A 10 8.85 -12.52 -16.08
CA TYR A 10 9.84 -13.10 -15.17
C TYR A 10 9.17 -13.70 -13.91
N PRO A 11 9.43 -14.98 -13.57
CA PRO A 11 8.82 -15.62 -12.40
C PRO A 11 9.16 -14.96 -11.06
N CYS A 12 10.29 -14.24 -10.98
CA CYS A 12 10.64 -13.50 -9.77
C CYS A 12 9.65 -12.37 -9.46
N PHE A 13 8.97 -11.81 -10.46
CA PHE A 13 7.95 -10.76 -10.24
C PHE A 13 6.67 -11.31 -9.61
N GLU A 14 6.29 -12.55 -9.91
CA GLU A 14 5.14 -13.19 -9.26
C GLU A 14 5.42 -13.43 -7.78
N LYS A 15 6.60 -13.98 -7.46
CA LYS A 15 7.04 -14.19 -6.07
C LYS A 15 7.12 -12.87 -5.30
N ALA A 16 7.68 -11.83 -5.91
CA ALA A 16 7.76 -10.51 -5.31
C ALA A 16 6.37 -9.89 -5.11
N LEU A 17 5.46 -10.04 -6.08
CA LEU A 17 4.07 -9.57 -5.94
C LEU A 17 3.38 -10.27 -4.76
N GLN A 18 3.46 -11.60 -4.66
CA GLN A 18 2.87 -12.34 -3.54
C GLN A 18 3.37 -11.87 -2.18
N GLN A 19 4.68 -11.62 -2.06
CA GLN A 19 5.25 -11.08 -0.83
C GLN A 19 4.74 -9.68 -0.50
N VAL A 20 4.71 -8.78 -1.48
CA VAL A 20 4.24 -7.40 -1.29
C VAL A 20 2.77 -7.38 -0.91
N GLU A 21 1.93 -8.19 -1.57
CA GLU A 21 0.52 -8.33 -1.21
C GLU A 21 0.36 -8.81 0.22
N LYS A 22 1.08 -9.85 0.63
CA LYS A 22 1.04 -10.34 2.01
C LYS A 22 1.43 -9.25 3.01
N GLN A 23 2.56 -8.57 2.78
CA GLN A 23 3.02 -7.48 3.65
C GLN A 23 1.99 -6.35 3.73
N TYR A 24 1.34 -6.02 2.62
CA TYR A 24 0.31 -4.98 2.60
C TYR A 24 -0.91 -5.35 3.44
N HIS A 25 -1.39 -6.60 3.35
CA HIS A 25 -2.52 -7.07 4.15
C HIS A 25 -2.16 -7.21 5.63
N ASP A 26 -0.91 -7.53 5.95
CA ASP A 26 -0.39 -7.63 7.32
C ASP A 26 -0.14 -6.25 7.96
N MET A 27 -0.07 -5.17 7.17
CA MET A 27 0.10 -3.80 7.70
C MET A 27 -1.14 -3.33 8.47
N PRO A 28 -0.99 -2.47 9.49
CA PRO A 28 -2.15 -1.84 10.13
C PRO A 28 -2.97 -1.01 9.15
N GLU A 29 -4.29 -0.98 9.34
CA GLU A 29 -5.24 -0.24 8.49
C GLU A 29 -4.83 1.23 8.31
N ALA A 30 -4.24 1.84 9.34
CA ALA A 30 -3.74 3.21 9.32
C ALA A 30 -2.70 3.49 8.22
N PHE A 31 -2.04 2.46 7.68
CA PHE A 31 -1.05 2.57 6.59
C PHE A 31 -1.56 2.03 5.25
N GLN A 32 -2.75 1.44 5.21
CA GLN A 32 -3.36 0.93 3.99
C GLN A 32 -4.25 2.00 3.33
N GLY A 33 -4.51 1.88 2.02
CA GLY A 33 -5.56 2.64 1.31
C GLY A 33 -5.31 4.14 1.11
N HIS A 34 -4.06 4.61 1.13
CA HIS A 34 -3.75 6.03 0.90
C HIS A 34 -3.56 6.38 -0.57
N PHE A 35 -3.04 5.44 -1.35
CA PHE A 35 -2.77 5.59 -2.77
C PHE A 35 -3.21 4.33 -3.52
N THR A 36 -3.56 4.49 -4.79
CA THR A 36 -3.72 3.42 -5.76
C THR A 36 -3.07 3.82 -7.09
N PHE A 37 -3.05 2.91 -8.06
CA PHE A 37 -2.64 3.20 -9.42
C PHE A 37 -3.82 2.98 -10.36
N ASP A 38 -4.05 3.92 -11.28
CA ASP A 38 -5.04 3.75 -12.35
C ASP A 38 -4.55 2.80 -13.45
N GLU A 39 -5.33 2.63 -14.53
CA GLU A 39 -4.99 1.76 -15.67
C GLU A 39 -3.79 2.24 -16.52
N ASP A 40 -3.42 3.52 -16.39
CA ASP A 40 -2.26 4.13 -17.04
C ASP A 40 -1.02 4.12 -16.15
N GLY A 41 -1.19 3.83 -14.86
CA GLY A 41 -0.11 3.64 -13.89
C GLY A 41 0.26 4.93 -13.21
N LYS A 42 -0.65 5.92 -13.25
CA LYS A 42 -0.54 7.13 -12.47
C LYS A 42 -1.00 6.84 -11.05
N ALA A 43 -0.26 7.38 -10.09
CA ALA A 43 -0.65 7.31 -8.70
C ALA A 43 -1.88 8.19 -8.48
N VAL A 44 -2.94 7.59 -7.94
CA VAL A 44 -4.17 8.26 -7.54
C VAL A 44 -4.22 8.28 -6.01
N GLN A 45 -4.45 9.46 -5.45
CA GLN A 45 -4.60 9.63 -4.02
C GLN A 45 -6.04 9.29 -3.59
N LEU A 46 -6.19 8.33 -2.68
CA LEU A 46 -7.51 7.86 -2.21
C LEU A 46 -8.00 8.60 -0.96
N ARG A 47 -7.07 9.12 -0.15
CA ARG A 47 -7.36 9.92 1.06
C ARG A 47 -6.57 11.20 1.05
N SER A 48 -7.13 12.28 1.58
CA SER A 48 -6.41 13.54 1.67
C SER A 48 -5.19 13.43 2.60
N PRO A 49 -4.16 14.30 2.44
CA PRO A 49 -2.98 14.25 3.30
C PRO A 49 -3.34 14.45 4.79
N ARG A 50 -4.39 15.24 5.05
CA ARG A 50 -4.90 15.50 6.40
C ARG A 50 -5.49 14.23 7.03
N GLU A 51 -6.31 13.49 6.29
CA GLU A 51 -6.90 12.22 6.77
C GLU A 51 -5.82 11.18 7.02
N THR A 52 -4.89 11.01 6.07
CA THR A 52 -3.74 10.11 6.23
C THR A 52 -2.93 10.45 7.47
N LYS A 53 -2.61 11.73 7.70
CA LYS A 53 -1.89 12.19 8.89
C LYS A 53 -2.64 11.84 10.17
N GLN A 54 -3.94 12.11 10.23
CA GLN A 54 -4.76 11.81 11.41
C GLN A 54 -4.84 10.31 11.71
N MET A 55 -4.95 9.45 10.69
CA MET A 55 -4.96 7.99 10.88
C MET A 55 -3.63 7.49 11.45
N ILE A 56 -2.50 7.97 10.92
CA ILE A 56 -1.17 7.59 11.37
C ILE A 56 -0.92 8.08 12.81
N GLU A 57 -1.28 9.34 13.12
CA GLU A 57 -1.17 9.89 14.47
C GLU A 57 -2.01 9.09 15.48
N ARG A 58 -3.25 8.73 15.13
CA ARG A 58 -4.12 7.88 15.97
C ARG A 58 -3.53 6.50 16.20
N PHE A 59 -2.95 5.89 15.16
CA PHE A 59 -2.28 4.60 15.28
C PHE A 59 -1.13 4.67 16.30
N PHE A 60 -0.21 5.61 16.14
CA PHE A 60 0.92 5.76 17.07
C PHE A 60 0.48 6.15 18.48
N ALA A 61 -0.54 7.00 18.63
CA ALA A 61 -1.11 7.31 19.93
C ALA A 61 -1.70 6.07 20.62
N SER A 62 -2.30 5.14 19.87
CA SER A 62 -2.85 3.89 20.43
C SER A 62 -1.78 2.85 20.79
N GLN A 63 -0.57 2.94 20.21
CA GLN A 63 0.54 2.01 20.43
C GLN A 63 1.52 2.47 21.52
N TYR A 64 1.64 3.78 21.71
CA TYR A 64 2.61 4.40 22.62
C TYR A 64 1.97 5.32 23.66
N GLY A 65 0.63 5.38 23.70
CA GLY A 65 -0.12 6.06 24.75
C GLY A 65 -0.02 5.30 26.06
N HIS A 66 0.57 5.94 27.07
CA HIS A 66 0.45 5.58 28.48
C HIS A 66 -0.98 5.79 28.99
#